data_AF-A0AAE1VY24-F1
#
_entry.id   AF-A0AAE1VY24-F1
#
_cell.length_a   1.000
_cell.length_b   1.000
_cell.length_c   1.000
_cell.angle_alpha   90.00
_cell.angle_beta   90.00
_cell.angle_gamma   90.00
#
_symmetry.space_group_name_H-M   'P 1'
#
loop_
_entity.id
_entity.type
_entity.pdbx_description
1 polymer ?
#
loop_
_entity_poly.entity_id
_entity_poly.type
_entity_poly.pdbx_seq_one_letter_code
_entity_poly.pdbx_strand_id
1 'polypeptide(L)'
;MPNNLSLGSNEYRNEYNDKLIEEDEQEGGIDSDAVVAKCAEIQKAISEGALTSALSGFLGMKIATYANARTTLETRKSIGKAFITALRSGAVMGFLLAANGPLVLYVSINLFKLYYGDDWEGLYESITDYGLGGSSMALFGKVGGGIYTKAADVGADLVGKAECNIPEDDPRNPAVIADNVGDNIGDIAGMGSDLFGSYVESSCAALFVASISSLGSSHDYSAMSYTLII
;
A
#
# COMPACT_ATOMS: atom_id res chain seq x y z
N MET A 1 -50.26 14.45 -54.54
CA MET A 1 -50.11 13.02 -54.85
C MET A 1 -49.52 12.90 -56.26
N PRO A 2 -48.69 11.88 -56.59
CA PRO A 2 -47.73 11.15 -55.75
C PRO A 2 -46.43 10.74 -56.52
N ASN A 3 -45.57 9.96 -55.84
CA ASN A 3 -44.59 8.96 -56.33
C ASN A 3 -43.23 9.45 -56.86
N ASN A 4 -42.13 9.25 -56.11
CA ASN A 4 -41.41 8.01 -55.73
C ASN A 4 -40.24 7.74 -56.70
N LEU A 5 -39.01 7.95 -56.25
CA LEU A 5 -37.88 7.15 -56.70
C LEU A 5 -37.21 6.51 -55.48
N SER A 6 -37.42 5.21 -55.37
CA SER A 6 -36.76 4.31 -54.45
C SER A 6 -35.27 4.20 -54.80
N LEU A 7 -34.39 4.65 -53.90
CA LEU A 7 -33.00 4.23 -53.91
C LEU A 7 -32.91 2.92 -53.15
N GLY A 8 -32.97 1.83 -53.93
CA GLY A 8 -32.69 0.48 -53.47
C GLY A 8 -31.22 0.32 -53.11
N SER A 9 -31.00 -0.41 -52.03
CA SER A 9 -29.76 -0.93 -51.46
C SER A 9 -28.81 -1.52 -52.51
N ASN A 10 -27.62 -0.95 -52.64
CA ASN A 10 -26.48 -1.64 -53.23
C ASN A 10 -25.54 -2.08 -52.10
N GLU A 11 -25.76 -3.30 -51.61
CA GLU A 11 -24.78 -4.05 -50.83
C GLU A 11 -23.56 -4.34 -51.72
N TYR A 12 -22.38 -3.85 -51.33
CA TYR A 12 -21.12 -4.26 -51.93
C TYR A 12 -20.72 -5.63 -51.36
N ARG A 13 -21.04 -6.72 -52.08
CA ARG A 13 -20.55 -8.08 -51.78
C ARG A 13 -19.43 -8.45 -52.75
N ASN A 14 -18.37 -9.07 -52.24
CA ASN A 14 -17.39 -9.80 -53.05
C ASN A 14 -17.84 -11.26 -53.27
N GLU A 15 -17.28 -11.93 -54.29
CA GLU A 15 -17.66 -13.27 -54.78
C GLU A 15 -17.52 -14.43 -53.78
N TYR A 16 -16.95 -14.18 -52.61
CA TYR A 16 -17.03 -15.04 -51.44
C TYR A 16 -17.91 -14.32 -50.43
N ASN A 17 -19.03 -14.93 -50.07
CA ASN A 17 -20.15 -14.36 -49.30
C ASN A 17 -19.80 -14.07 -47.82
N ASP A 18 -18.58 -13.58 -47.55
CA ASP A 18 -18.08 -13.18 -46.25
C ASP A 18 -18.41 -11.71 -45.99
N LYS A 19 -19.00 -11.47 -44.82
CA LYS A 19 -19.15 -10.11 -44.28
C LYS A 19 -17.77 -9.55 -43.95
N LEU A 20 -17.52 -8.29 -44.30
CA LEU A 20 -16.36 -7.57 -43.81
C LEU A 20 -16.48 -7.46 -42.28
N ILE A 21 -15.43 -7.88 -41.58
CA ILE A 21 -15.33 -7.93 -40.12
C ILE A 21 -15.47 -6.54 -39.47
N GLU A 22 -15.50 -5.46 -40.25
CA GLU A 22 -15.63 -4.08 -39.76
C GLU A 22 -17.03 -3.73 -39.22
N GLU A 23 -18.07 -4.55 -39.45
CA GLU A 23 -19.41 -4.28 -38.89
C GLU A 23 -19.62 -4.83 -37.46
N ASP A 24 -18.73 -5.70 -36.95
CA ASP A 24 -18.86 -6.25 -35.58
C ASP A 24 -18.10 -5.41 -34.53
N GLU A 25 -17.35 -4.38 -34.91
CA GLU A 25 -16.70 -3.46 -33.95
C GLU A 25 -17.62 -2.33 -33.46
N GLN A 26 -18.85 -2.19 -33.99
CA GLN A 26 -19.75 -1.07 -33.68
C GLN A 26 -20.89 -1.35 -32.68
N GLU A 27 -21.01 -2.57 -32.14
CA GLU A 27 -21.96 -2.88 -31.05
C GLU A 27 -21.30 -3.23 -29.71
N GLY A 28 -19.97 -3.27 -29.65
CA GLY A 28 -19.18 -3.60 -28.45
C GLY A 28 -18.24 -2.49 -28.00
N GLY A 29 -18.55 -1.23 -28.32
CA GLY A 29 -17.74 -0.08 -27.93
C GLY A 29 -17.63 0.01 -26.41
N ILE A 30 -16.45 -0.29 -25.88
CA ILE A 30 -16.10 -0.02 -24.49
C ILE A 30 -16.40 1.46 -24.23
N ASP A 31 -17.37 1.75 -23.37
CA ASP A 31 -17.72 3.13 -23.01
C ASP A 31 -16.47 3.80 -22.40
N SER A 32 -15.83 4.64 -23.22
CA SER A 32 -14.58 5.30 -22.85
C SER A 32 -14.75 6.12 -21.57
N ASP A 33 -15.94 6.64 -21.32
CA ASP A 33 -16.23 7.44 -20.13
C ASP A 33 -16.37 6.56 -18.88
N ALA A 34 -17.02 5.39 -18.99
CA ALA A 34 -17.08 4.40 -17.92
C ALA A 34 -15.70 3.83 -17.55
N VAL A 35 -14.85 3.58 -18.55
CA VAL A 35 -13.45 3.14 -18.30
C VAL A 35 -12.66 4.22 -17.59
N VAL A 36 -12.76 5.47 -18.04
CA VAL A 36 -12.07 6.59 -17.39
C VAL A 36 -12.54 6.77 -15.95
N ALA A 37 -13.85 6.64 -15.69
CA ALA A 37 -14.39 6.69 -14.33
C ALA A 37 -13.85 5.56 -13.44
N LYS A 38 -13.80 4.32 -13.94
CA LYS A 38 -13.22 3.18 -13.21
C LYS A 38 -11.72 3.36 -12.95
N CYS A 39 -10.94 3.82 -13.93
CA CYS A 39 -9.53 4.13 -13.72
C CYS A 39 -9.33 5.20 -12.64
N ALA A 40 -10.21 6.21 -12.57
CA ALA A 40 -10.14 7.25 -11.55
C ALA A 40 -10.48 6.71 -10.14
N GLU A 41 -11.37 5.74 -10.02
CA GLU A 41 -11.67 5.04 -8.74
C GLU A 41 -10.45 4.27 -8.24
N ILE A 42 -9.88 3.41 -9.10
CA ILE A 42 -8.68 2.62 -8.82
C ILE A 42 -7.52 3.53 -8.38
N GLN A 43 -7.29 4.62 -9.12
CA GLN A 43 -6.22 5.55 -8.81
C GLN A 43 -6.38 6.23 -7.44
N LYS A 44 -7.62 6.55 -7.03
CA LYS A 44 -7.90 7.12 -5.70
C LYS A 44 -7.59 6.12 -4.60
N ALA A 45 -8.06 4.87 -4.74
CA ALA A 45 -7.82 3.81 -3.75
C ALA A 45 -6.32 3.55 -3.58
N ILE A 46 -5.58 3.40 -4.68
CA ILE A 46 -4.11 3.22 -4.66
C ILE A 46 -3.42 4.41 -3.97
N SER A 47 -3.84 5.64 -4.28
CA SER A 47 -3.22 6.84 -3.70
C SER A 47 -3.46 6.94 -2.19
N GLU A 48 -4.67 6.58 -1.72
CA GLU A 48 -5.01 6.55 -0.30
C GLU A 48 -4.21 5.47 0.44
N GLY A 49 -4.08 4.28 -0.13
CA GLY A 49 -3.27 3.19 0.42
C GLY A 49 -1.79 3.54 0.51
N ALA A 50 -1.24 4.16 -0.55
CA ALA A 50 0.13 4.62 -0.58
C ALA A 50 0.40 5.69 0.49
N LEU A 51 -0.52 6.64 0.67
CA LEU A 51 -0.41 7.68 1.70
C LEU A 51 -0.39 7.07 3.10
N THR A 52 -1.30 6.15 3.40
CA THR A 52 -1.38 5.51 4.72
C THR A 52 -0.16 4.65 5.02
N SER A 53 0.37 3.96 4.01
CA SER A 53 1.62 3.20 4.13
C SER A 53 2.82 4.10 4.43
N ALA A 54 2.93 5.23 3.72
CA ALA A 54 3.98 6.22 3.97
C ALA A 54 3.86 6.85 5.37
N LEU A 55 2.64 7.18 5.81
CA LEU A 55 2.38 7.70 7.15
C LEU A 55 2.76 6.70 8.24
N SER A 56 2.47 5.41 8.04
CA SER A 56 2.81 4.34 8.99
C SER A 56 4.33 4.23 9.19
N GLY A 57 5.10 4.23 8.09
CA GLY A 57 6.57 4.26 8.16
C GLY A 57 7.11 5.53 8.83
N PHE A 58 6.53 6.69 8.53
CA PHE A 58 6.94 7.96 9.12
C PHE A 58 6.69 8.03 10.63
N LEU A 59 5.54 7.54 11.11
CA LEU A 59 5.23 7.52 12.54
C LEU A 59 6.18 6.59 13.31
N GLY A 60 6.53 5.43 12.73
CA GLY A 60 7.58 4.55 13.26
C GLY A 60 8.93 5.27 13.36
N MET A 61 9.36 5.94 12.29
CA MET A 61 10.62 6.69 12.27
C MET A 61 10.64 7.79 13.34
N LYS A 62 9.52 8.49 13.57
CA LYS A 62 9.43 9.56 14.57
C LYS A 62 9.63 9.04 15.99
N ILE A 63 9.04 7.90 16.35
CA ILE A 63 9.24 7.34 17.69
C ILE A 63 10.66 6.79 17.86
N ALA A 64 11.24 6.16 16.84
CA ALA A 64 12.62 5.66 16.90
C ALA A 64 13.61 6.80 17.08
N THR A 65 13.61 7.80 16.19
CA THR A 65 14.51 8.96 16.28
C THR A 65 14.39 9.73 17.61
N TYR A 66 13.20 9.74 18.22
CA TYR A 66 12.99 10.32 19.55
C TYR A 66 13.52 9.45 20.70
N ALA A 67 13.43 8.13 20.57
CA ALA A 67 13.79 7.19 21.62
C ALA A 67 15.29 6.85 21.65
N ASN A 68 15.99 6.89 20.52
CA ASN A 68 17.39 6.44 20.40
C ASN A 68 18.31 7.14 21.43
N ALA A 69 18.30 8.47 21.48
CA ALA A 69 19.10 9.22 22.46
C ALA A 69 18.68 8.96 23.91
N ARG A 70 17.39 8.70 24.17
CA ARG A 70 16.88 8.38 25.52
C ARG A 70 17.37 7.03 26.00
N THR A 71 17.38 6.04 25.11
CA THR A 71 17.93 4.72 25.38
C THR A 71 19.40 4.85 25.77
N THR A 72 20.20 5.61 25.03
CA THR A 72 21.61 5.88 25.37
C THR A 72 21.79 6.54 26.75
N LEU A 73 20.93 7.52 27.10
CA LEU A 73 20.97 8.17 28.41
C LEU A 73 20.61 7.21 29.56
N GLU A 74 19.66 6.30 29.35
CA GLU A 74 19.26 5.31 30.36
C GLU A 74 20.29 4.19 30.54
N THR A 75 21.10 3.89 29.53
CA THR A 75 22.24 2.95 29.63
C THR A 75 23.24 3.38 30.70
N ARG A 76 23.38 4.69 30.96
CA ARG A 76 24.22 5.22 32.05
C ARG A 76 23.76 4.80 33.45
N LYS A 77 22.48 4.42 33.60
CA LYS A 77 21.90 4.02 34.90
C LYS A 77 21.91 2.50 35.04
N SER A 78 21.45 1.77 34.03
CA SER A 78 21.41 0.31 34.00
C SER A 78 20.96 -0.19 32.63
N ILE A 79 21.49 -1.34 32.21
CA ILE A 79 21.02 -2.07 31.01
C ILE A 79 19.52 -2.35 31.08
N GLY A 80 18.98 -2.70 32.27
CA GLY A 80 17.55 -2.98 32.42
C GLY A 80 16.67 -1.75 32.13
N LYS A 81 17.14 -0.54 32.48
CA LYS A 81 16.40 0.70 32.20
C LYS A 81 16.47 1.09 30.72
N ALA A 82 17.63 0.90 30.08
CA ALA A 82 17.79 1.09 28.65
C ALA A 82 16.86 0.14 27.87
N PHE A 83 16.84 -1.14 28.25
CA PHE A 83 15.96 -2.15 27.65
C PHE A 83 14.48 -1.77 27.75
N ILE A 84 14.01 -1.35 28.93
CA ILE A 84 12.61 -0.94 29.10
C ILE A 84 12.28 0.29 28.24
N THR A 85 13.22 1.22 28.06
CA THR A 85 13.02 2.40 27.21
C THR A 85 12.89 2.00 25.74
N ALA A 86 13.81 1.17 25.24
CA ALA A 86 13.79 0.64 23.88
C ALA A 86 12.55 -0.23 23.61
N LEU A 87 12.18 -1.10 24.55
CA LEU A 87 11.00 -1.96 24.44
C LEU A 87 9.72 -1.13 24.41
N ARG A 88 9.61 -0.10 25.25
CA ARG A 88 8.45 0.80 25.25
C ARG A 88 8.35 1.60 23.95
N SER A 89 9.46 2.09 23.39
CA SER A 89 9.43 2.77 22.09
C SER A 89 9.03 1.82 20.96
N GLY A 90 9.54 0.59 20.96
CA GLY A 90 9.11 -0.44 20.01
C GLY A 90 7.62 -0.78 20.14
N ALA A 91 7.12 -0.89 21.38
CA ALA A 91 5.70 -1.11 21.64
C ALA A 91 4.83 0.05 21.12
N VAL A 92 5.26 1.31 21.27
CA VAL A 92 4.54 2.47 20.72
C VAL A 92 4.41 2.36 19.20
N MET A 93 5.48 1.99 18.48
CA MET A 93 5.40 1.73 17.04
C MET A 93 4.43 0.57 16.75
N GLY A 94 4.57 -0.56 17.44
CA GLY A 94 3.75 -1.75 17.22
C GLY A 94 2.26 -1.49 17.43
N PHE A 95 1.87 -0.90 18.57
CA PHE A 95 0.46 -0.56 18.85
C PHE A 95 -0.08 0.51 17.91
N LEU A 96 0.73 1.50 17.52
CA LEU A 96 0.29 2.52 16.58
C LEU A 96 -0.02 1.90 15.22
N LEU A 97 0.86 1.05 14.69
CA LEU A 97 0.64 0.38 13.41
C LEU A 97 -0.53 -0.61 13.48
N ALA A 98 -0.59 -1.41 14.55
CA ALA A 98 -1.66 -2.40 14.76
C ALA A 98 -3.04 -1.76 14.97
N ALA A 99 -3.12 -0.54 15.52
CA ALA A 99 -4.39 0.19 15.63
C ALA A 99 -4.71 0.99 14.35
N ASN A 100 -3.70 1.59 13.71
CA ASN A 100 -3.89 2.42 12.53
C ASN A 100 -4.33 1.60 11.30
N GLY A 101 -3.80 0.39 11.12
CA GLY A 101 -4.19 -0.53 10.04
C GLY A 101 -5.71 -0.77 9.98
N PRO A 102 -6.31 -1.41 11.00
CA PRO A 102 -7.76 -1.66 11.05
C PRO A 102 -8.56 -0.37 11.04
N LEU A 103 -8.11 0.68 11.73
CA LEU A 103 -8.84 1.95 11.78
C LEU A 103 -8.98 2.58 10.40
N VAL A 104 -7.88 2.69 9.64
CA VAL A 104 -7.93 3.28 8.30
C VAL A 104 -8.72 2.38 7.35
N LEU A 105 -8.49 1.06 7.39
CA LEU A 105 -9.26 0.13 6.56
C LEU A 105 -10.77 0.21 6.83
N TYR A 106 -11.17 0.30 8.11
CA TYR A 106 -12.56 0.50 8.51
C TYR A 106 -13.13 1.81 7.96
N VAL A 107 -12.38 2.92 8.09
CA VAL A 107 -12.81 4.22 7.57
C VAL A 107 -12.95 4.18 6.05
N SER A 108 -11.97 3.63 5.32
CA SER A 108 -12.01 3.52 3.86
C SER A 108 -13.18 2.65 3.39
N ILE A 109 -13.47 1.52 4.04
CA ILE A 109 -14.65 0.68 3.75
C ILE A 109 -15.95 1.48 3.93
N ASN A 110 -16.09 2.23 5.02
CA ASN A 110 -17.29 3.02 5.26
C ASN A 110 -17.43 4.18 4.27
N LEU A 111 -16.33 4.83 3.87
CA LEU A 111 -16.33 5.87 2.86
C LEU A 111 -16.72 5.33 1.48
N PHE A 112 -16.14 4.20 1.06
CA PHE A 112 -16.51 3.56 -0.21
C PHE A 112 -17.93 3.02 -0.19
N LYS A 113 -18.44 2.57 0.96
CA LYS A 113 -19.83 2.15 1.10
C LYS A 113 -20.83 3.27 0.81
N LEU A 114 -20.50 4.52 1.12
CA LEU A 114 -21.35 5.67 0.76
C LEU A 114 -21.47 5.87 -0.76
N TYR A 115 -20.47 5.43 -1.52
CA TYR A 115 -20.44 5.55 -2.97
C TYR A 115 -21.03 4.34 -3.68
N TYR A 116 -20.66 3.11 -3.28
CA TYR A 116 -21.11 1.86 -3.93
C TYR A 116 -22.49 1.36 -3.44
N GLY A 117 -22.95 1.79 -2.27
CA GLY A 117 -24.26 1.37 -1.73
C GLY A 117 -24.34 -0.14 -1.50
N ASP A 118 -25.19 -0.83 -2.27
CA ASP A 118 -25.44 -2.27 -2.17
C ASP A 118 -24.53 -3.11 -3.09
N ASP A 119 -23.71 -2.48 -3.93
CA ASP A 119 -22.69 -3.15 -4.74
C ASP A 119 -21.45 -3.45 -3.90
N TRP A 120 -21.49 -4.56 -3.16
CA TRP A 120 -20.40 -4.97 -2.27
C TRP A 120 -19.23 -5.58 -3.04
N GLU A 121 -19.47 -6.19 -4.20
CA GLU A 121 -18.41 -6.75 -5.04
C GLU A 121 -17.49 -5.62 -5.53
N GLY A 122 -18.05 -4.58 -6.16
CA GLY A 122 -17.27 -3.42 -6.61
C GLY A 122 -16.60 -2.63 -5.48
N LEU A 123 -17.24 -2.59 -4.30
CA LEU A 123 -16.66 -1.98 -3.10
C LEU A 123 -15.40 -2.71 -2.65
N TYR A 124 -15.46 -4.04 -2.49
CA TYR A 124 -14.35 -4.81 -1.96
C TYR A 124 -13.25 -5.07 -3.01
N GLU A 125 -13.60 -5.01 -4.31
CA GLU A 125 -12.63 -4.88 -5.40
C GLU A 125 -11.81 -3.59 -5.23
N SER A 126 -12.47 -2.44 -5.04
CA SER A 126 -11.77 -1.15 -4.84
C SER A 126 -10.96 -1.09 -3.54
N ILE A 127 -11.38 -1.80 -2.50
CA ILE A 127 -10.59 -1.96 -1.27
C ILE A 127 -9.33 -2.80 -1.52
N THR A 128 -9.36 -3.73 -2.47
CA THR A 128 -8.16 -4.49 -2.85
C THR A 128 -7.12 -3.59 -3.52
N ASP A 129 -7.55 -2.60 -4.32
CA ASP A 129 -6.66 -1.58 -4.90
C ASP A 129 -6.01 -0.69 -3.84
N TYR A 130 -6.70 -0.44 -2.72
CA TYR A 130 -6.10 0.23 -1.56
C TYR A 130 -4.94 -0.58 -0.97
N GLY A 131 -5.09 -1.90 -0.85
CA GLY A 131 -4.00 -2.80 -0.45
C GLY A 131 -2.82 -2.76 -1.40
N LEU A 132 -3.08 -2.77 -2.72
CA LEU A 132 -2.07 -2.64 -3.76
C LEU A 132 -1.25 -1.35 -3.61
N GLY A 133 -1.91 -0.22 -3.33
CA GLY A 133 -1.23 1.05 -3.07
C GLY A 133 -0.33 1.02 -1.84
N GLY A 134 -0.79 0.39 -0.77
CA GLY A 134 -0.05 0.25 0.48
C GLY A 134 1.27 -0.52 0.30
N SER A 135 1.21 -1.67 -0.38
CA SER A 135 2.38 -2.51 -0.62
C SER A 135 3.31 -1.97 -1.70
N SER A 136 2.76 -1.29 -2.71
CA SER A 136 3.58 -0.58 -3.70
C SER A 136 4.48 0.46 -3.02
N MET A 137 3.91 1.25 -2.10
CA MET A 137 4.69 2.22 -1.33
C MET A 137 5.67 1.54 -0.36
N ALA A 138 5.26 0.44 0.29
CA ALA A 138 6.11 -0.32 1.18
C ALA A 138 7.33 -0.92 0.46
N LEU A 139 7.16 -1.40 -0.76
CA LEU A 139 8.24 -1.91 -1.60
C LEU A 139 9.31 -0.85 -1.83
N PHE A 140 8.92 0.35 -2.25
CA PHE A 140 9.87 1.45 -2.43
C PHE A 140 10.52 1.88 -1.11
N GLY A 141 9.75 1.91 -0.01
CA GLY A 141 10.28 2.21 1.31
C GLY A 141 11.35 1.22 1.78
N LYS A 142 11.09 -0.08 1.64
CA LYS A 142 12.03 -1.15 2.01
C LYS A 142 13.26 -1.18 1.11
N VAL A 143 13.08 -1.11 -0.20
CA VAL A 143 14.21 -1.17 -1.15
C VAL A 143 15.05 0.10 -1.03
N GLY A 144 14.42 1.27 -1.06
CA GLY A 144 15.12 2.56 -0.94
C GLY A 144 15.84 2.71 0.40
N GLY A 145 15.13 2.46 1.50
CA GLY A 145 15.71 2.51 2.85
C GLY A 145 16.78 1.44 3.07
N GLY A 146 16.57 0.22 2.55
CA GLY A 146 17.51 -0.89 2.61
C GLY A 146 18.82 -0.62 1.87
N ILE A 147 18.74 -0.05 0.66
CA ILE A 147 19.93 0.39 -0.08
C ILE A 147 20.66 1.49 0.68
N TYR A 148 19.94 2.48 1.21
CA TYR A 148 20.52 3.59 1.96
C TYR A 148 21.28 3.09 3.19
N THR A 149 20.62 2.29 4.04
CA THR A 149 21.23 1.78 5.27
C THR A 149 22.42 0.88 4.97
N LYS A 150 22.28 -0.09 4.06
CA LYS A 150 23.37 -1.04 3.78
C LYS A 150 24.54 -0.45 3.04
N ALA A 151 24.34 0.57 2.21
CA ALA A 151 25.46 1.29 1.61
C ALA A 151 26.26 2.07 2.67
N ALA A 152 25.59 2.67 3.65
CA ALA A 152 26.23 3.45 4.70
C ALA A 152 26.93 2.56 5.74
N ASP A 153 26.23 1.55 6.25
CA ASP A 153 26.69 0.52 7.21
C ASP A 153 27.99 -0.14 6.69
N VAL A 154 27.93 -0.76 5.50
CA VAL A 154 29.09 -1.46 4.91
C VAL A 154 30.25 -0.48 4.64
N GLY A 155 29.97 0.74 4.20
CA GLY A 155 31.01 1.75 3.96
C GLY A 155 31.67 2.24 5.24
N ALA A 156 30.88 2.50 6.29
CA ALA A 156 31.35 2.95 7.59
C ALA A 156 32.22 1.88 8.24
N ASP A 157 31.75 0.63 8.25
CA ASP A 157 32.39 -0.48 8.91
C ASP A 157 33.69 -0.91 8.22
N LEU A 158 33.70 -1.05 6.89
CA LEU A 158 34.89 -1.50 6.18
C LEU A 158 36.04 -0.50 6.33
N VAL A 159 35.79 0.77 6.04
CA VAL A 159 36.86 1.78 6.11
C VAL A 159 37.24 2.08 7.56
N GLY A 160 36.26 2.18 8.46
CA GLY A 160 36.49 2.46 9.87
C GLY A 160 37.23 1.34 10.58
N LYS A 161 36.61 0.14 10.62
CA LYS A 161 37.11 -1.00 11.40
C LYS A 161 38.27 -1.70 10.69
N ALA A 162 38.14 -2.00 9.39
CA ALA A 162 39.10 -2.86 8.70
C ALA A 162 40.34 -2.11 8.18
N GLU A 163 40.19 -0.88 7.68
CA GLU A 163 41.32 -0.12 7.11
C GLU A 163 41.97 0.83 8.11
N CYS A 164 41.16 1.65 8.80
CA CYS A 164 41.64 2.71 9.68
C CYS A 164 41.80 2.26 11.15
N ASN A 165 41.31 1.06 11.49
CA ASN A 165 41.35 0.49 12.84
C ASN A 165 40.82 1.46 13.92
N ILE A 166 39.74 2.18 13.58
CA ILE A 166 38.98 2.99 14.52
C ILE A 166 37.75 2.21 14.99
N PRO A 167 37.20 2.53 16.19
CA PRO A 167 35.99 1.89 16.68
C PRO A 167 34.79 2.05 15.72
N GLU A 168 33.82 1.16 15.88
CA GLU A 168 32.47 1.32 15.32
C GLU A 168 31.82 2.61 15.82
N ASP A 169 31.00 3.23 14.97
CA ASP A 169 30.33 4.50 15.26
C ASP A 169 31.27 5.65 15.69
N ASP A 170 32.55 5.59 15.32
CA ASP A 170 33.50 6.63 15.69
C ASP A 170 33.14 7.96 15.00
N PRO A 171 33.04 9.07 15.76
CA PRO A 171 32.60 10.36 15.21
C PRO A 171 33.55 10.96 14.16
N ARG A 172 34.76 10.41 13.99
CA ARG A 172 35.70 10.80 12.94
C ARG A 172 35.35 10.19 11.59
N ASN A 173 34.55 9.12 11.56
CA ASN A 173 34.12 8.47 10.34
C ASN A 173 32.92 9.23 9.74
N PRO A 174 33.04 9.80 8.52
CA PRO A 174 31.99 10.62 7.92
C PRO A 174 30.72 9.82 7.57
N ALA A 175 30.80 8.49 7.49
CA ALA A 175 29.67 7.63 7.13
C ALA A 175 28.74 7.32 8.32
N VAL A 176 29.17 7.53 9.57
CA VAL A 176 28.43 7.12 10.78
C VAL A 176 27.06 7.82 10.92
N ILE A 177 26.95 9.07 10.48
CA ILE A 177 25.65 9.76 10.46
C ILE A 177 24.71 9.12 9.44
N ALA A 178 25.22 8.74 8.27
CA ALA A 178 24.41 8.08 7.25
C ALA A 178 23.96 6.69 7.71
N ASP A 179 24.83 5.96 8.41
CA ASP A 179 24.53 4.66 8.99
C ASP A 179 23.37 4.73 10.01
N ASN A 180 23.53 5.57 11.04
CA ASN A 180 22.50 5.79 12.06
C ASN A 180 21.19 6.38 11.48
N VAL A 181 21.26 7.18 10.42
CA VAL A 181 20.06 7.64 9.69
C VAL A 181 19.42 6.45 8.95
N GLY A 182 20.23 5.59 8.36
CA GLY A 182 19.84 4.37 7.66
C GLY A 182 19.00 3.44 8.52
N ASP A 183 19.39 3.21 9.78
CA ASP A 183 18.60 2.41 10.73
C ASP A 183 17.15 2.91 10.87
N ASN A 184 16.95 4.23 10.88
CA ASN A 184 15.62 4.80 11.04
C ASN A 184 14.80 4.77 9.74
N ILE A 185 15.45 4.87 8.58
CA ILE A 185 14.76 4.91 7.28
C ILE A 185 14.51 3.51 6.72
N GLY A 186 15.49 2.62 6.78
CA GLY A 186 15.38 1.24 6.33
C GLY A 186 14.67 0.38 7.36
N ASP A 187 15.32 0.18 8.51
CA ASP A 187 14.93 -0.86 9.46
C ASP A 187 13.65 -0.50 10.23
N ILE A 188 13.36 0.80 10.38
CA ILE A 188 12.13 1.26 11.03
C ILE A 188 11.05 1.66 10.01
N ALA A 189 11.31 2.67 9.17
CA ALA A 189 10.25 3.19 8.29
C ALA A 189 9.83 2.17 7.22
N GLY A 190 10.80 1.52 6.57
CA GLY A 190 10.56 0.46 5.60
C GLY A 190 9.82 -0.73 6.22
N MET A 191 10.26 -1.21 7.39
CA MET A 191 9.57 -2.29 8.11
C MET A 191 8.15 -1.89 8.51
N GLY A 192 7.94 -0.65 8.95
CA GLY A 192 6.63 -0.16 9.35
C GLY A 192 5.62 -0.14 8.20
N SER A 193 6.02 0.36 7.03
CA SER A 193 5.19 0.33 5.82
C SER A 193 4.91 -1.09 5.34
N ASP A 194 5.88 -2.00 5.48
CA ASP A 194 5.76 -3.41 5.08
C ASP A 194 4.76 -4.21 5.94
N LEU A 195 4.83 -4.03 7.27
CA LEU A 195 3.88 -4.65 8.18
C LEU A 195 2.46 -4.13 7.96
N PHE A 196 2.32 -2.84 7.71
CA PHE A 196 1.05 -2.25 7.30
C PHE A 196 0.53 -2.87 5.99
N GLY A 197 1.36 -2.95 4.95
CA GLY A 197 0.98 -3.57 3.67
C GLY A 197 0.52 -5.02 3.85
N SER A 198 1.28 -5.81 4.61
CA SER A 198 0.94 -7.21 4.91
C SER A 198 -0.41 -7.36 5.62
N TYR A 199 -0.70 -6.50 6.60
CA TYR A 199 -1.97 -6.49 7.31
C TYR A 199 -3.14 -6.10 6.39
N VAL A 200 -2.97 -5.04 5.60
CA VAL A 200 -4.02 -4.56 4.71
C VAL A 200 -4.30 -5.57 3.60
N GLU A 201 -3.28 -6.10 2.93
CA GLU A 201 -3.47 -7.07 1.84
C GLU A 201 -4.15 -8.35 2.31
N SER A 202 -3.72 -8.91 3.44
CA SER A 202 -4.36 -10.11 3.99
C SER A 202 -5.82 -9.85 4.35
N SER A 203 -6.12 -8.68 4.88
CA SER A 203 -7.49 -8.26 5.19
C SER A 203 -8.32 -8.05 3.92
N CYS A 204 -7.78 -7.36 2.91
CA CYS A 204 -8.46 -7.10 1.64
C CYS A 204 -8.74 -8.39 0.88
N ALA A 205 -7.78 -9.32 0.83
CA ALA A 205 -7.96 -10.62 0.18
C ALA A 205 -9.11 -11.41 0.82
N ALA A 206 -9.18 -11.43 2.16
CA ALA A 206 -10.27 -12.08 2.87
C ALA A 206 -11.63 -11.40 2.60
N LEU A 207 -11.66 -10.07 2.61
CA LEU A 207 -12.87 -9.28 2.34
C LEU A 207 -13.38 -9.45 0.91
N PHE A 208 -12.49 -9.47 -0.08
CA PHE A 208 -12.86 -9.68 -1.47
C PHE A 208 -13.48 -11.06 -1.68
N VAL A 209 -12.85 -12.12 -1.16
CA VAL A 209 -13.43 -13.48 -1.24
C VAL A 209 -14.77 -13.56 -0.49
N ALA A 210 -14.90 -12.89 0.65
CA ALA A 210 -16.16 -12.84 1.39
C ALA A 210 -17.26 -12.09 0.60
N SER A 211 -16.91 -11.04 -0.17
CA SER A 211 -17.85 -10.24 -0.95
C SER A 211 -18.59 -11.03 -2.03
N ILE A 212 -17.91 -11.97 -2.70
CA ILE A 212 -18.50 -12.86 -3.70
C ILE A 212 -19.09 -14.14 -3.11
N SER A 213 -18.96 -14.33 -1.79
CA SER A 213 -19.52 -15.46 -1.05
C SER A 213 -20.92 -15.15 -0.52
N SER A 214 -21.56 -16.12 0.13
CA SER A 214 -22.89 -15.95 0.76
C SER A 214 -22.94 -14.81 1.80
N LEU A 215 -21.78 -14.38 2.30
CA LEU A 215 -21.61 -13.27 3.24
C LEU A 215 -21.92 -11.93 2.56
N GLY A 216 -21.45 -11.73 1.33
CA GLY A 216 -21.72 -10.52 0.57
C GLY A 216 -23.12 -10.51 -0.04
N SER A 217 -23.61 -11.66 -0.52
CA SER A 217 -24.96 -11.77 -1.10
C SER A 217 -26.09 -11.57 -0.09
N SER A 218 -25.83 -11.80 1.20
CA SER A 218 -26.80 -11.60 2.29
C SER A 218 -26.70 -10.21 2.93
N HIS A 219 -25.75 -9.39 2.48
CA HIS A 219 -25.45 -8.05 3.02
C HIS A 219 -25.29 -8.03 4.55
N ASP A 220 -24.77 -9.12 5.14
CA ASP A 220 -24.48 -9.19 6.58
C ASP A 220 -23.16 -8.48 6.89
N TYR A 221 -23.27 -7.24 7.36
CA TYR A 221 -22.13 -6.39 7.68
C TYR A 221 -21.27 -6.95 8.82
N SER A 222 -21.88 -7.65 9.79
CA SER A 222 -21.15 -8.18 10.93
C SER A 222 -20.28 -9.36 10.51
N ALA A 223 -20.82 -10.23 9.66
CA ALA A 223 -20.09 -11.38 9.15
C ALA A 223 -19.02 -10.97 8.12
N MET A 224 -19.30 -9.95 7.31
CA MET A 224 -18.33 -9.37 6.39
C MET A 224 -17.14 -8.70 7.10
N SER A 225 -17.40 -8.03 8.23
CA SER A 225 -16.37 -7.34 9.01
C SER A 225 -15.54 -8.28 9.91
N TYR A 226 -15.72 -9.61 9.79
CA TYR A 226 -15.04 -10.59 10.64
C TYR A 226 -13.52 -10.40 10.69
N THR A 227 -12.89 -10.13 9.53
CA THR A 227 -11.44 -9.90 9.45
C THR A 227 -10.99 -8.63 10.17
N LEU A 228 -11.85 -7.63 10.31
CA LEU A 228 -11.54 -6.41 11.08
C LEU A 228 -11.80 -6.57 12.59
N ILE A 229 -12.61 -7.55 12.98
CA ILE A 229 -12.96 -7.82 14.38
C ILE A 229 -11.85 -8.60 15.10
N ILE A 230 -11.06 -9.37 14.35
CA ILE A 230 -9.92 -10.17 14.83
C ILE A 230 -8.66 -9.32 14.86
#